data_AF-A0A4W5L9H8-F1
#
_entry.id   AF-A0A4W5L9H8-F1
#
_cell.length_a   1.000
_cell.length_b   1.000
_cell.length_c   1.000
_cell.angle_alpha   90.00
_cell.angle_beta   90.00
_cell.angle_gamma   90.00
#
_symmetry.space_group_name_H-M   'P 1'
#
loop_
_entity.id
_entity.type
_entity.pdbx_description
1 polymer ?
#
loop_
_entity_poly.entity_id
_entity_poly.type
_entity_poly.pdbx_seq_one_letter_code
_entity_poly.pdbx_strand_id
1 'polypeptide(L)'
;MATPNESSESTLRKRRVETSKTTTTHSDENTPNNEEDTCKAKKKELVTLQTGTYWLTRIVLLRSIAFIYFIAFTVAYNQNKQLIGERGLLPCKDYLLSVKRYVGGKIDMSAFAYTPSILWFLDWTDMDANLDGIALVGMALSGFVLLTGTANMIIMAMLWVLYHSLVSVGQIWYSFGWESQLLETGFLGIFLCPVWSLSQVPSRCPPSLISIWTFRWLIVRIMLGAGLIKIRGDRCWRDLTCMDYHYETQPVPNPMSYYMHQSPWWFHRFEVLSNHFIELIVPLFTFLGRRMCMVNGTLQILFQVTLIVSGNLSFLNWLTIVPSLACFDDASLGFLFSCGRGAKQAVLDLQAEEAAGRTPKPTRGMLIRRVVNVALGFLIGYLSVPVVLNLLSSKQVMNTSFDPLRIVNTYGAFGSITKERTEVILQGTLNADPKDPEAVWEEYQFLCKPGDLTRRPCLISPYHYRLDWLMWFAAFQTYEQSEWVIHIAGRLLANDTSILSLMEYNPFQGRDNPRWVRGEHFKYRFTLPGKGPQGKWWVRKRIGAYFPAVDLVALRGYFKSRNWPHPDL
;
A
#
# COMPACT_ATOMS: atom_id res chain seq x y z
N MET A 1 -39.59 29.79 61.14
CA MET A 1 -40.44 30.99 61.19
C MET A 1 -39.56 32.21 61.01
N ALA A 2 -39.89 33.02 60.01
CA ALA A 2 -39.52 34.43 59.83
C ALA A 2 -38.03 34.84 59.80
N THR A 3 -37.52 35.00 58.58
CA THR A 3 -36.72 36.17 58.12
C THR A 3 -37.51 37.48 58.34
N PRO A 4 -37.03 38.73 58.07
CA PRO A 4 -35.92 39.14 57.18
C PRO A 4 -35.18 40.46 57.56
N ASN A 5 -34.34 40.94 56.61
CA ASN A 5 -34.10 42.35 56.23
C ASN A 5 -33.38 43.28 57.24
N GLU A 6 -32.60 44.30 56.87
CA GLU A 6 -32.30 44.93 55.58
C GLU A 6 -31.02 45.79 55.73
N SER A 7 -30.41 46.05 54.59
CA SER A 7 -29.28 46.95 54.31
C SER A 7 -29.62 48.45 54.39
N SER A 8 -28.65 49.31 54.72
CA SER A 8 -28.32 50.60 54.04
C SER A 8 -27.22 51.35 54.83
N GLU A 9 -25.99 51.44 54.30
CA GLU A 9 -25.38 52.61 53.64
C GLU A 9 -25.25 53.90 54.48
N SER A 10 -24.00 54.34 54.73
CA SER A 10 -23.44 55.60 54.18
C SER A 10 -22.41 56.33 55.09
N THR A 11 -21.32 56.77 54.44
CA THR A 11 -20.65 58.09 54.56
C THR A 11 -19.69 58.52 55.70
N LEU A 12 -18.46 58.87 55.26
CA LEU A 12 -17.71 60.15 55.42
C LEU A 12 -16.58 60.33 56.49
N ARG A 13 -15.38 60.65 55.95
CA ARG A 13 -14.35 61.70 56.32
C ARG A 13 -13.54 61.48 57.62
N LYS A 14 -12.26 61.89 57.82
CA LYS A 14 -11.19 62.75 57.21
C LYS A 14 -9.89 62.42 58.02
N ARG A 15 -8.67 62.19 57.49
CA ARG A 15 -7.61 63.07 56.93
C ARG A 15 -6.71 63.87 57.93
N ARG A 16 -5.40 63.54 57.99
CA ARG A 16 -4.14 64.38 58.00
C ARG A 16 -2.95 63.44 58.33
N VAL A 17 -1.86 63.19 57.57
CA VAL A 17 -0.82 64.00 56.86
C VAL A 17 -0.14 64.99 57.82
N GLU A 18 1.14 64.85 58.17
CA GLU A 18 2.33 65.20 57.37
C GLU A 18 3.66 64.51 57.75
N THR A 19 4.33 63.99 56.71
CA THR A 19 5.73 64.09 56.29
C THR A 19 6.96 63.99 57.23
N SER A 20 7.79 62.98 56.88
CA SER A 20 9.26 62.96 56.79
C SER A 20 10.10 62.78 58.05
N LYS A 21 10.76 61.61 58.16
CA LYS A 21 12.22 61.51 58.39
C LYS A 21 12.75 60.09 58.18
N THR A 22 14.00 60.06 57.79
CA THR A 22 14.80 59.00 57.16
C THR A 22 15.35 57.96 58.15
N THR A 23 15.68 56.78 57.59
CA THR A 23 16.77 55.83 57.95
C THR A 23 16.60 54.80 59.08
N THR A 24 16.64 53.51 58.67
CA THR A 24 17.39 52.34 59.21
C THR A 24 17.32 52.01 60.71
N THR A 25 17.20 50.77 61.21
CA THR A 25 17.79 49.45 60.82
C THR A 25 17.24 48.38 61.78
N HIS A 26 17.20 47.09 61.34
CA HIS A 26 17.35 45.80 62.08
C HIS A 26 16.65 45.56 63.44
N SER A 27 16.26 44.37 63.89
CA SER A 27 16.04 43.00 63.40
C SER A 27 15.46 42.24 64.62
N ASP A 28 14.55 41.27 64.42
CA ASP A 28 14.51 39.95 65.09
C ASP A 28 13.09 39.34 65.21
N GLU A 29 12.99 38.17 64.58
CA GLU A 29 12.25 36.93 64.88
C GLU A 29 10.76 36.96 65.30
N ASN A 30 9.89 36.47 64.39
CA ASN A 30 9.27 35.13 64.55
C ASN A 30 8.47 34.72 63.28
N THR A 31 8.70 33.49 62.82
CA THR A 31 8.08 32.80 61.68
C THR A 31 6.57 32.54 61.91
N PRO A 32 5.75 32.42 60.84
CA PRO A 32 5.41 31.06 60.40
C PRO A 32 5.26 30.87 58.87
N ASN A 33 5.44 29.61 58.47
CA ASN A 33 4.90 28.91 57.29
C ASN A 33 5.40 29.32 55.89
N ASN A 34 6.40 28.58 55.38
CA ASN A 34 6.76 28.55 53.95
C ASN A 34 7.15 27.13 53.44
N GLU A 35 6.68 26.06 54.09
CA GLU A 35 7.00 24.67 53.68
C GLU A 35 5.93 24.00 52.80
N GLU A 36 4.71 24.53 52.69
CA GLU A 36 3.69 23.94 51.81
C GLU A 36 3.77 24.42 50.35
N ASP A 37 4.38 25.58 50.09
CA ASP A 37 4.50 26.13 48.73
C ASP A 37 5.78 25.68 48.00
N THR A 38 6.79 25.18 48.71
CA THR A 38 8.00 24.60 48.12
C THR A 38 7.81 23.16 47.63
N CYS A 39 6.72 22.49 48.00
CA CYS A 39 6.42 21.13 47.56
C CYS A 39 5.57 21.07 46.27
N LYS A 40 4.80 22.12 45.95
CA LYS A 40 4.05 22.24 44.68
C LYS A 40 4.84 22.93 43.55
N ALA A 41 5.96 23.57 43.88
CA ALA A 41 6.86 24.23 42.93
C ALA A 41 8.05 23.36 42.47
N LYS A 42 8.09 22.06 42.83
CA LYS A 42 8.90 21.08 42.09
C LYS A 42 8.22 20.77 40.77
N LYS A 43 8.49 21.66 39.80
CA LYS A 43 8.64 21.39 38.37
C LYS A 43 8.04 20.04 37.95
N LYS A 44 6.84 20.06 37.38
CA LYS A 44 6.37 19.04 36.44
C LYS A 44 7.36 19.07 35.27
N GLU A 45 8.55 18.51 35.43
CA GLU A 45 9.46 18.28 34.32
C GLU A 45 8.66 17.43 33.34
N LEU A 46 8.35 18.04 32.20
CA LEU A 46 7.71 17.35 31.11
C LEU A 46 8.69 16.23 30.72
N VAL A 47 8.49 15.02 31.25
CA VAL A 47 9.33 13.87 30.92
C VAL A 47 9.16 13.66 29.43
N THR A 48 10.17 14.09 28.69
CA THR A 48 10.16 14.16 27.23
C THR A 48 10.88 12.92 26.72
N LEU A 49 10.28 12.25 25.74
CA LEU A 49 10.88 11.07 25.12
C LEU A 49 12.23 11.45 24.53
N GLN A 50 13.24 10.60 24.75
CA GLN A 50 14.57 10.81 24.22
C GLN A 50 14.58 10.73 22.69
N THR A 51 15.33 11.65 22.06
CA THR A 51 15.54 11.63 20.61
C THR A 51 16.44 10.48 20.18
N GLY A 52 16.25 9.96 18.97
CA GLY A 52 17.08 8.88 18.42
C GLY A 52 16.75 7.47 18.91
N THR A 53 15.64 7.30 19.63
CA THR A 53 15.05 6.00 20.03
C THR A 53 13.85 5.65 19.14
N TYR A 54 13.53 4.36 18.96
CA TYR A 54 12.56 3.89 17.94
C TYR A 54 11.55 2.84 18.43
N TRP A 55 11.27 2.78 19.74
CA TRP A 55 10.33 1.85 20.34
C TRP A 55 8.89 2.06 19.88
N LEU A 56 8.43 3.30 19.89
CA LEU A 56 7.10 3.70 19.41
C LEU A 56 7.05 3.62 17.90
N THR A 57 8.12 4.06 17.24
CA THR A 57 8.28 3.98 15.78
C THR A 57 8.10 2.54 15.28
N ARG A 58 8.68 1.56 15.99
CA ARG A 58 8.49 0.15 15.69
C ARG A 58 7.03 -0.28 15.74
N ILE A 59 6.26 0.16 16.74
CA ILE A 59 4.84 -0.20 16.87
C ILE A 59 4.06 0.35 15.68
N VAL A 60 4.31 1.61 15.30
CA VAL A 60 3.65 2.22 14.13
C VAL A 60 4.02 1.47 12.86
N LEU A 61 5.32 1.20 12.62
CA LEU A 61 5.79 0.42 11.46
C LEU A 61 5.11 -0.96 11.38
N LEU A 62 5.11 -1.72 12.46
CA LEU A 62 4.51 -3.06 12.48
C LEU A 62 3.01 -3.03 12.24
N ARG A 63 2.29 -2.06 12.83
CA ARG A 63 0.86 -1.86 12.57
C ARG A 63 0.60 -1.47 11.11
N SER A 64 1.40 -0.59 10.53
CA SER A 64 1.25 -0.19 9.12
C SER A 64 1.54 -1.34 8.16
N ILE A 65 2.56 -2.16 8.41
CA ILE A 65 2.83 -3.38 7.63
C ILE A 65 1.66 -4.36 7.76
N ALA A 66 1.18 -4.60 8.98
CA ALA A 66 0.06 -5.49 9.25
C ALA A 66 -1.24 -5.01 8.60
N PHE A 67 -1.50 -3.70 8.58
CA PHE A 67 -2.64 -3.13 7.86
C PHE A 67 -2.59 -3.46 6.37
N ILE A 68 -1.43 -3.31 5.73
CA ILE A 68 -1.29 -3.61 4.29
C ILE A 68 -1.41 -5.11 4.03
N TYR A 69 -0.80 -5.96 4.87
CA TYR A 69 -1.02 -7.40 4.78
C TYR A 69 -2.49 -7.77 4.90
N PHE A 70 -3.21 -7.17 5.86
CA PHE A 70 -4.64 -7.42 6.04
C PHE A 70 -5.43 -7.09 4.77
N ILE A 71 -5.20 -5.91 4.17
CA ILE A 71 -5.83 -5.54 2.90
C ILE A 71 -5.43 -6.50 1.77
N ALA A 72 -4.16 -6.85 1.65
CA ALA A 72 -3.65 -7.71 0.60
C ALA A 72 -4.21 -9.15 0.69
N PHE A 73 -4.35 -9.69 1.91
CA PHE A 73 -4.99 -10.98 2.14
C PHE A 73 -6.52 -10.91 1.95
N THR A 74 -7.17 -9.80 2.28
CA THR A 74 -8.59 -9.59 1.94
C THR A 74 -8.81 -9.57 0.42
N VAL A 75 -7.94 -8.88 -0.33
CA VAL A 75 -7.93 -8.89 -1.79
C VAL A 75 -7.76 -10.32 -2.32
N ALA A 76 -6.83 -11.08 -1.74
CA ALA A 76 -6.58 -12.48 -2.10
C ALA A 76 -7.82 -13.36 -1.82
N TYR A 77 -8.42 -13.26 -0.64
CA TYR A 77 -9.60 -14.03 -0.25
C TYR A 77 -10.79 -13.78 -1.20
N ASN A 78 -11.02 -12.52 -1.58
CA ASN A 78 -12.17 -12.15 -2.39
C ASN A 78 -12.03 -12.47 -3.89
N GLN A 79 -10.80 -12.65 -4.40
CA GLN A 79 -10.55 -12.76 -5.85
C GLN A 79 -9.79 -14.03 -6.25
N ASN A 80 -9.07 -14.70 -5.35
CA ASN A 80 -8.19 -15.80 -5.76
C ASN A 80 -8.96 -16.98 -6.34
N LYS A 81 -10.16 -17.31 -5.84
CA LYS A 81 -10.96 -18.41 -6.41
C LYS A 81 -11.26 -18.18 -7.89
N GLN A 82 -11.69 -16.96 -8.21
CA GLN A 82 -12.06 -16.58 -9.58
C GLN A 82 -10.84 -16.42 -10.49
N LEU A 83 -9.70 -15.99 -9.94
CA LEU A 83 -8.51 -15.69 -10.74
C LEU A 83 -7.57 -16.88 -10.89
N ILE A 84 -7.26 -17.57 -9.80
CA ILE A 84 -6.24 -18.63 -9.71
C ILE A 84 -6.71 -19.91 -9.00
N GLY A 85 -7.98 -19.99 -8.60
CA GLY A 85 -8.59 -21.17 -8.02
C GLY A 85 -8.73 -22.33 -9.00
N GLU A 86 -9.34 -23.42 -8.57
CA GLU A 86 -9.46 -24.64 -9.38
C GLU A 86 -10.22 -24.38 -10.70
N ARG A 87 -11.26 -23.54 -10.66
CA ARG A 87 -12.02 -23.11 -11.85
C ARG A 87 -11.73 -21.67 -12.24
N GLY A 88 -10.62 -21.10 -11.76
CA GLY A 88 -10.26 -19.72 -12.02
C GLY A 88 -9.82 -19.46 -13.47
N LEU A 89 -9.57 -18.19 -13.81
CA LEU A 89 -9.09 -17.80 -15.15
C LEU A 89 -7.71 -18.36 -15.49
N LEU A 90 -6.81 -18.44 -14.50
CA LEU A 90 -5.48 -19.03 -14.64
C LEU A 90 -5.21 -19.95 -13.42
N PRO A 91 -5.75 -21.18 -13.41
CA PRO A 91 -5.67 -22.08 -12.26
C PRO A 91 -4.23 -22.31 -11.80
N CYS A 92 -3.97 -22.11 -10.50
CA CYS A 92 -2.63 -22.26 -9.96
C CYS A 92 -2.15 -23.72 -9.94
N LYS A 93 -3.07 -24.69 -9.89
CA LYS A 93 -2.80 -26.12 -10.00
C LYS A 93 -2.13 -26.47 -11.33
N ASP A 94 -2.64 -25.93 -12.44
CA ASP A 94 -2.06 -26.13 -13.77
C ASP A 94 -0.69 -25.48 -13.89
N TYR A 95 -0.54 -24.30 -13.29
CA TYR A 95 0.75 -23.62 -13.20
C TYR A 95 1.78 -24.47 -12.43
N LEU A 96 1.46 -24.93 -11.22
CA LEU A 96 2.34 -25.79 -10.42
C LEU A 96 2.67 -27.11 -11.14
N LEU A 97 1.71 -27.72 -11.84
CA LEU A 97 1.95 -28.90 -12.67
C LEU A 97 2.87 -28.60 -13.87
N SER A 98 2.78 -27.42 -14.47
CA SER A 98 3.66 -27.02 -15.57
C SER A 98 5.09 -26.77 -15.07
N VAL A 99 5.26 -26.12 -13.92
CA VAL A 99 6.56 -25.96 -13.24
C VAL A 99 7.14 -27.31 -12.87
N LYS A 100 6.36 -28.20 -12.25
CA LYS A 100 6.79 -29.56 -11.91
C LYS A 100 7.31 -30.31 -13.14
N ARG A 101 6.61 -30.22 -14.28
CA ARG A 101 7.05 -30.81 -15.55
C ARG A 101 8.34 -30.19 -16.07
N TYR A 102 8.45 -28.86 -16.02
CA TYR A 102 9.62 -28.12 -16.48
C TYR A 102 10.90 -28.49 -15.71
N VAL A 103 10.78 -28.70 -14.40
CA VAL A 103 11.94 -28.96 -13.52
C VAL A 103 12.26 -30.46 -13.35
N GLY A 104 11.70 -31.33 -14.20
CA GLY A 104 12.05 -32.76 -14.23
C GLY A 104 11.12 -33.69 -13.44
N GLY A 105 9.91 -33.25 -13.11
CA GLY A 105 8.81 -34.10 -12.66
C GLY A 105 8.75 -34.41 -11.16
N LYS A 106 9.78 -34.05 -10.38
CA LYS A 106 9.81 -34.21 -8.92
C LYS A 106 9.69 -32.86 -8.20
N ILE A 107 9.06 -32.89 -7.03
CA ILE A 107 8.98 -31.72 -6.14
C ILE A 107 10.31 -31.67 -5.37
N ASP A 108 11.35 -31.18 -6.04
CA ASP A 108 12.69 -31.07 -5.48
C ASP A 108 13.02 -29.60 -5.13
N MET A 109 14.20 -29.37 -4.53
CA MET A 109 14.69 -28.03 -4.17
C MET A 109 14.70 -27.05 -5.35
N SER A 110 14.85 -27.55 -6.57
CA SER A 110 14.81 -26.77 -7.81
C SER A 110 13.42 -26.21 -8.13
N ALA A 111 12.35 -26.99 -7.91
CA ALA A 111 10.98 -26.52 -8.07
C ALA A 111 10.63 -25.47 -7.01
N PHE A 112 11.07 -25.70 -5.77
CA PHE A 112 10.91 -24.74 -4.68
C PHE A 112 11.69 -23.44 -4.91
N ALA A 113 12.93 -23.53 -5.41
CA ALA A 113 13.74 -22.35 -5.74
C ALA A 113 13.12 -21.52 -6.87
N TYR A 114 12.45 -22.16 -7.82
CA TYR A 114 11.78 -21.47 -8.93
C TYR A 114 10.45 -20.84 -8.51
N THR A 115 9.67 -21.51 -7.68
CA THR A 115 8.37 -21.02 -7.18
C THR A 115 8.26 -21.30 -5.68
N PRO A 116 8.81 -20.41 -4.82
CA PRO A 116 8.81 -20.63 -3.38
C PRO A 116 7.39 -20.46 -2.81
N SER A 117 6.73 -21.58 -2.54
CA SER A 117 5.35 -21.59 -2.03
C SER A 117 5.11 -22.76 -1.07
N ILE A 118 4.34 -22.53 -0.02
CA ILE A 118 3.91 -23.61 0.88
C ILE A 118 2.92 -24.57 0.22
N LEU A 119 2.30 -24.16 -0.90
CA LEU A 119 1.35 -24.99 -1.64
C LEU A 119 1.99 -26.29 -2.15
N TRP A 120 3.32 -26.35 -2.32
CA TRP A 120 4.02 -27.59 -2.64
C TRP A 120 3.87 -28.68 -1.58
N PHE A 121 3.59 -28.30 -0.33
CA PHE A 121 3.45 -29.22 0.81
C PHE A 121 2.00 -29.49 1.20
N LEU A 122 1.03 -28.89 0.51
CA LEU A 122 -0.40 -29.08 0.73
C LEU A 122 -0.97 -30.03 -0.31
N ASP A 123 -2.10 -30.66 0.01
CA ASP A 123 -2.83 -31.49 -0.95
C ASP A 123 -3.54 -30.60 -1.99
N TRP A 124 -3.42 -30.92 -3.28
CA TRP A 124 -3.97 -30.14 -4.39
C TRP A 124 -5.36 -30.62 -4.84
N THR A 125 -5.98 -31.51 -4.07
CA THR A 125 -7.36 -31.97 -4.30
C THR A 125 -8.35 -30.82 -4.22
N ASP A 126 -8.27 -30.00 -3.16
CA ASP A 126 -9.09 -28.80 -2.98
C ASP A 126 -8.19 -27.54 -2.93
N MET A 127 -7.92 -26.98 -4.11
CA MET A 127 -7.06 -25.82 -4.22
C MET A 127 -7.73 -24.54 -3.70
N ASP A 128 -9.05 -24.44 -3.81
CA ASP A 128 -9.79 -23.26 -3.36
C ASP A 128 -9.75 -23.15 -1.84
N ALA A 129 -9.91 -24.28 -1.12
CA ALA A 129 -9.78 -24.32 0.34
C ALA A 129 -8.36 -23.95 0.80
N ASN A 130 -7.31 -24.38 0.08
CA ASN A 130 -5.94 -23.98 0.40
C ASN A 130 -5.72 -22.48 0.24
N LEU A 131 -6.20 -21.89 -0.87
CA LEU A 131 -6.07 -20.46 -1.14
C LEU A 131 -6.83 -19.63 -0.09
N ASP A 132 -8.05 -20.05 0.26
CA ASP A 132 -8.83 -19.44 1.33
C ASP A 132 -8.15 -19.57 2.68
N GLY A 133 -7.64 -20.76 3.01
CA GLY A 133 -6.94 -21.01 4.26
C GLY A 133 -5.73 -20.11 4.43
N ILE A 134 -4.90 -19.96 3.37
CA ILE A 134 -3.75 -19.05 3.36
C ILE A 134 -4.21 -17.60 3.57
N ALA A 135 -5.26 -17.17 2.87
CA ALA A 135 -5.76 -15.80 2.97
C ALA A 135 -6.38 -15.51 4.35
N LEU A 136 -7.19 -16.42 4.90
CA LEU A 136 -7.84 -16.30 6.20
C LEU A 136 -6.82 -16.29 7.34
N VAL A 137 -5.84 -17.19 7.33
CA VAL A 137 -4.75 -17.19 8.34
C VAL A 137 -3.93 -15.90 8.23
N GLY A 138 -3.63 -15.46 7.01
CA GLY A 138 -2.96 -14.18 6.76
C GLY A 138 -3.75 -12.98 7.32
N MET A 139 -5.06 -12.92 7.08
CA MET A 139 -5.95 -11.89 7.63
C MET A 139 -6.01 -11.96 9.16
N ALA A 140 -6.10 -13.15 9.76
CA ALA A 140 -6.18 -13.31 11.20
C ALA A 140 -4.88 -12.87 11.90
N LEU A 141 -3.72 -13.30 11.40
CA LEU A 141 -2.42 -12.92 11.94
C LEU A 141 -2.13 -11.42 11.77
N SER A 142 -2.45 -10.85 10.61
CA SER A 142 -2.25 -9.42 10.36
C SER A 142 -3.23 -8.56 11.14
N GLY A 143 -4.49 -8.97 11.25
CA GLY A 143 -5.49 -8.34 12.12
C GLY A 143 -5.07 -8.36 13.59
N PHE A 144 -4.52 -9.47 14.07
CA PHE A 144 -3.98 -9.58 15.44
C PHE A 144 -2.87 -8.55 15.69
N VAL A 145 -1.87 -8.45 14.81
CA VAL A 145 -0.77 -7.47 14.95
C VAL A 145 -1.30 -6.04 14.85
N LEU A 146 -2.23 -5.77 13.94
CA LEU A 146 -2.82 -4.45 13.74
C LEU A 146 -3.53 -3.95 15.00
N LEU A 147 -4.40 -4.78 15.58
CA LEU A 147 -5.20 -4.42 16.75
C LEU A 147 -4.34 -4.35 18.02
N THR A 148 -3.57 -5.41 18.30
CA THR A 148 -2.79 -5.49 19.54
C THR A 148 -1.54 -4.61 19.52
N GLY A 149 -0.99 -4.28 18.35
CA GLY A 149 0.32 -3.65 18.23
C GLY A 149 1.48 -4.53 18.74
N THR A 150 1.23 -5.82 18.98
CA THR A 150 2.22 -6.80 19.41
C THR A 150 2.55 -7.72 18.25
N ALA A 151 3.83 -8.01 18.05
CA ALA A 151 4.29 -8.96 17.06
C ALA A 151 5.61 -9.58 17.49
N ASN A 152 5.83 -10.83 17.08
CA ASN A 152 7.10 -11.51 17.20
C ASN A 152 7.62 -11.91 15.80
N MET A 153 8.87 -12.35 15.72
CA MET A 153 9.49 -12.73 14.44
C MET A 153 8.71 -13.85 13.74
N ILE A 154 8.11 -14.76 14.51
CA ILE A 154 7.38 -15.92 13.98
C ILE A 154 6.12 -15.47 13.26
N ILE A 155 5.31 -14.60 13.87
CA ILE A 155 4.10 -14.05 13.25
C ILE A 155 4.44 -13.28 11.97
N MET A 156 5.45 -12.40 12.03
CA MET A 156 5.85 -11.63 10.84
C MET A 156 6.43 -12.52 9.74
N ALA A 157 7.19 -13.56 10.10
CA ALA A 157 7.72 -14.52 9.13
C ALA A 157 6.61 -15.38 8.53
N MET A 158 5.63 -15.82 9.32
CA MET A 158 4.46 -16.54 8.82
C MET A 158 3.67 -15.68 7.83
N LEU A 159 3.38 -14.41 8.16
CA LEU A 159 2.74 -13.47 7.23
C LEU A 159 3.52 -13.35 5.91
N TRP A 160 4.84 -13.21 6.01
CA TRP A 160 5.71 -13.13 4.84
C TRP A 160 5.68 -14.42 3.99
N VAL A 161 5.80 -15.60 4.60
CA VAL A 161 5.76 -16.90 3.90
C VAL A 161 4.41 -17.13 3.22
N LEU A 162 3.30 -16.83 3.92
CA LEU A 162 1.96 -16.97 3.37
C LEU A 162 1.77 -16.06 2.15
N TYR A 163 2.19 -14.80 2.26
CA TYR A 163 2.08 -13.85 1.16
C TYR A 163 2.99 -14.21 -0.02
N HIS A 164 4.23 -14.61 0.26
CA HIS A 164 5.19 -15.07 -0.75
C HIS A 164 4.64 -16.26 -1.55
N SER A 165 3.94 -17.17 -0.86
CA SER A 165 3.31 -18.33 -1.48
C SER A 165 2.25 -17.93 -2.50
N LEU A 166 1.39 -16.94 -2.18
CA LEU A 166 0.39 -16.41 -3.10
C LEU A 166 1.03 -15.68 -4.28
N VAL A 167 2.00 -14.80 -4.02
CA VAL A 167 2.69 -14.04 -5.07
C VAL A 167 3.42 -14.96 -6.06
N SER A 168 3.97 -16.08 -5.57
CA SER A 168 4.73 -17.02 -6.39
C SER A 168 3.85 -17.84 -7.35
N VAL A 169 2.62 -18.18 -6.94
CA VAL A 169 1.68 -18.94 -7.78
C VAL A 169 0.67 -18.06 -8.53
N GLY A 170 0.61 -16.78 -8.17
CA GLY A 170 -0.37 -15.82 -8.65
C GLY A 170 -0.22 -15.39 -10.10
N GLN A 171 0.88 -15.77 -10.78
CA GLN A 171 1.14 -15.47 -12.20
C GLN A 171 0.98 -13.97 -12.51
N ILE A 172 0.34 -13.61 -13.63
CA ILE A 172 0.12 -12.22 -14.04
C ILE A 172 -0.75 -11.44 -13.04
N TRP A 173 -1.63 -12.11 -12.30
CA TRP A 173 -2.47 -11.46 -11.29
C TRP A 173 -1.67 -10.88 -10.13
N TYR A 174 -0.41 -11.31 -9.92
CA TYR A 174 0.49 -10.83 -8.88
C TYR A 174 1.81 -10.27 -9.44
N SER A 175 1.86 -9.89 -10.72
CA SER A 175 3.07 -9.36 -11.37
C SER A 175 3.31 -7.86 -11.13
N PHE A 176 2.67 -7.27 -10.13
CA PHE A 176 2.74 -5.83 -9.88
C PHE A 176 3.88 -5.45 -8.93
N GLY A 177 4.44 -4.25 -9.09
CA GLY A 177 5.61 -3.79 -8.31
C GLY A 177 5.39 -3.73 -6.80
N TRP A 178 4.17 -3.38 -6.35
CA TRP A 178 3.82 -3.34 -4.92
C TRP A 178 3.77 -4.73 -4.28
N GLU A 179 3.62 -5.81 -5.06
CA GLU A 179 3.66 -7.19 -4.56
C GLU A 179 5.07 -7.53 -4.07
N SER A 180 6.07 -7.23 -4.89
CA SER A 180 7.49 -7.36 -4.53
C SER A 180 7.89 -6.41 -3.40
N GLN A 181 7.36 -5.18 -3.40
CA GLN A 181 7.59 -4.22 -2.31
C GLN A 181 7.03 -4.72 -0.97
N LEU A 182 5.88 -5.40 -0.97
CA LEU A 182 5.28 -5.91 0.25
C LEU A 182 6.09 -7.08 0.81
N LEU A 183 6.63 -7.94 -0.06
CA LEU A 183 7.56 -8.99 0.34
C LEU A 183 8.84 -8.42 0.95
N GLU A 184 9.46 -7.42 0.32
CA GLU A 184 10.65 -6.77 0.86
C GLU A 184 10.36 -6.06 2.19
N THR A 185 9.31 -5.24 2.25
CA THR A 185 8.93 -4.50 3.48
C THR A 185 8.55 -5.45 4.62
N GLY A 186 7.83 -6.53 4.29
CA GLY A 186 7.43 -7.57 5.22
C GLY A 186 8.63 -8.34 5.78
N PHE A 187 9.60 -8.69 4.94
CA PHE A 187 10.84 -9.32 5.35
C PHE A 187 11.61 -8.44 6.34
N LEU A 188 11.76 -7.14 6.05
CA LEU A 188 12.40 -6.19 6.97
C LEU A 188 11.63 -6.08 8.30
N GLY A 189 10.30 -6.18 8.27
CA GLY A 189 9.43 -6.19 9.44
C GLY A 189 9.73 -7.32 10.43
N ILE A 190 10.20 -8.47 9.95
CA ILE A 190 10.61 -9.60 10.81
C ILE A 190 11.70 -9.16 11.79
N PHE A 191 12.69 -8.38 11.32
CA PHE A 191 13.84 -7.95 12.12
C PHE A 191 13.56 -6.73 13.00
N LEU A 192 12.32 -6.23 13.02
CA LEU A 192 11.86 -5.28 14.03
C LEU A 192 11.39 -5.97 15.31
N CYS A 193 10.93 -7.23 15.21
CA CYS A 193 10.29 -7.95 16.29
C CYS A 193 11.27 -8.74 17.18
N PRO A 194 10.96 -8.94 18.47
CA PRO A 194 11.59 -9.98 19.29
C PRO A 194 11.22 -11.37 18.76
N VAL A 195 12.03 -12.39 19.04
CA VAL A 195 11.80 -13.76 18.52
C VAL A 195 10.50 -14.36 19.07
N TRP A 196 10.33 -14.32 20.41
CA TRP A 196 9.25 -15.03 21.11
C TRP A 196 8.27 -14.12 21.86
N SER A 197 8.70 -12.92 22.26
CA SER A 197 7.90 -12.05 23.13
C SER A 197 6.76 -11.36 22.37
N LEU A 198 5.57 -11.34 22.96
CA LEU A 198 4.41 -10.58 22.48
C LEU A 198 4.23 -9.26 23.24
N SER A 199 5.32 -8.63 23.68
CA SER A 199 5.26 -7.30 24.27
C SER A 199 5.37 -6.21 23.21
N GLN A 200 4.56 -5.16 23.32
CA GLN A 200 4.68 -3.94 22.50
C GLN A 200 6.05 -3.26 22.70
N VAL A 201 6.57 -3.33 23.93
CA VAL A 201 7.82 -2.70 24.37
C VAL A 201 8.65 -3.74 25.16
N PRO A 202 9.31 -4.70 24.49
CA PRO A 202 10.14 -5.70 25.13
C PRO A 202 11.47 -5.07 25.59
N SER A 203 11.62 -4.83 26.89
CA SER A 203 12.78 -4.16 27.51
C SER A 203 14.14 -4.73 27.09
N ARG A 204 14.23 -6.04 26.86
CA ARG A 204 15.47 -6.74 26.47
C ARG A 204 15.76 -6.75 24.97
N CYS A 205 14.89 -6.18 24.15
CA CYS A 205 15.03 -6.17 22.69
C CYS A 205 14.78 -4.75 22.14
N PRO A 206 15.74 -3.82 22.34
CA PRO A 206 15.68 -2.50 21.73
C PRO A 206 15.67 -2.60 20.20
N PRO A 207 14.87 -1.75 19.51
CA PRO A 207 14.93 -1.65 18.05
C PRO A 207 16.35 -1.33 17.58
N SER A 208 16.87 -2.13 16.67
CA SER A 208 18.21 -1.90 16.13
C SER A 208 18.20 -0.74 15.14
N LEU A 209 19.19 0.15 15.27
CA LEU A 209 19.40 1.22 14.29
C LEU A 209 19.66 0.66 12.89
N ILE A 210 20.24 -0.54 12.76
CA ILE A 210 20.44 -1.22 11.47
C ILE A 210 19.09 -1.53 10.82
N SER A 211 18.16 -2.12 11.59
CA SER A 211 16.80 -2.41 11.09
C SER A 211 16.07 -1.11 10.70
N ILE A 212 16.25 -0.01 11.42
CA ILE A 212 15.67 1.28 11.02
C ILE A 212 16.30 1.79 9.71
N TRP A 213 17.61 1.63 9.56
CA TRP A 213 18.31 2.00 8.33
C TRP A 213 17.92 1.17 7.12
N THR A 214 17.54 -0.10 7.27
CA THR A 214 17.04 -0.89 6.14
C THR A 214 15.74 -0.30 5.57
N PHE A 215 14.83 0.20 6.42
CA PHE A 215 13.64 0.93 5.95
C PHE A 215 13.97 2.29 5.34
N ARG A 216 14.90 3.05 5.95
CA ARG A 216 15.37 4.32 5.37
C ARG A 216 16.01 4.12 4.00
N TRP A 217 16.80 3.07 3.85
CA TRP A 217 17.39 2.70 2.56
C TRP A 217 16.32 2.26 1.56
N LEU A 218 15.28 1.54 2.00
CA LEU A 218 14.16 1.16 1.17
C LEU A 218 13.43 2.38 0.60
N ILE A 219 13.05 3.38 1.41
CA ILE A 219 12.39 4.60 0.88
C ILE A 219 13.31 5.38 -0.06
N VAL A 220 14.61 5.47 0.25
CA VAL A 220 15.57 6.12 -0.65
C VAL A 220 15.60 5.44 -2.02
N ARG A 221 15.67 4.09 -2.05
CA ARG A 221 15.66 3.34 -3.31
C ARG A 221 14.35 3.46 -4.08
N ILE A 222 13.21 3.41 -3.39
CA ILE A 222 11.89 3.54 -4.03
C ILE A 222 11.79 4.89 -4.73
N MET A 223 12.05 5.98 -4.00
CA MET A 223 11.86 7.33 -4.52
C MET A 223 12.87 7.68 -5.60
N LEU A 224 14.16 7.38 -5.39
CA LEU A 224 15.18 7.61 -6.43
C LEU A 224 14.93 6.75 -7.67
N GLY A 225 14.54 5.48 -7.49
CA GLY A 225 14.19 4.59 -8.58
C GLY A 225 13.03 5.11 -9.43
N ALA A 226 11.98 5.61 -8.78
CA ALA A 226 10.82 6.22 -9.43
C ALA A 226 11.19 7.53 -10.15
N GLY A 227 11.97 8.42 -9.52
CA GLY A 227 12.37 9.69 -10.15
C GLY A 227 13.29 9.49 -11.36
N LEU A 228 14.28 8.60 -11.24
CA LEU A 228 15.25 8.34 -12.30
C LEU A 228 14.61 7.70 -13.52
N ILE A 229 13.68 6.76 -13.32
CA ILE A 229 12.99 6.10 -14.43
C ILE A 229 12.08 7.08 -15.17
N LYS A 230 11.49 8.07 -14.50
CA LYS A 230 10.67 9.10 -15.14
C LYS A 230 11.50 10.00 -16.05
N ILE A 231 12.63 10.52 -15.57
CA ILE A 231 13.53 11.34 -16.40
C ILE A 231 14.04 10.55 -17.62
N ARG A 232 14.34 9.26 -17.44
CA ARG A 232 14.94 8.41 -18.48
C ARG A 232 13.90 7.81 -19.44
N GLY A 233 12.68 7.55 -18.96
CA GLY A 233 11.68 6.73 -19.63
C GLY A 233 10.89 7.45 -20.72
N ASP A 234 10.45 8.69 -20.47
CA ASP A 234 9.63 9.46 -21.42
C ASP A 234 10.20 10.87 -21.63
N ARG A 235 9.92 11.45 -22.79
CA ARG A 235 10.19 12.87 -23.04
C ARG A 235 9.20 13.76 -22.29
N CYS A 236 7.94 13.33 -22.07
CA CYS A 236 6.96 14.17 -21.38
C CYS A 236 7.40 14.58 -19.97
N TRP A 237 8.23 13.77 -19.29
CA TRP A 237 8.72 14.07 -17.94
C TRP A 237 9.72 15.23 -18.00
N ARG A 238 10.57 15.24 -19.01
CA ARG A 238 11.57 16.29 -19.27
C ARG A 238 10.92 17.57 -19.80
N ASP A 239 9.86 17.42 -20.59
CA ASP A 239 9.09 18.54 -21.15
C ASP A 239 8.03 19.08 -20.17
N LEU A 240 7.91 18.48 -18.97
CA LEU A 240 6.96 18.82 -17.91
C LEU A 240 5.46 18.67 -18.27
N THR A 241 5.14 17.85 -19.27
CA THR A 241 3.77 17.68 -19.80
C THR A 241 3.08 16.37 -19.41
N CYS A 242 3.74 15.47 -18.66
CA CYS A 242 3.13 14.17 -18.36
C CYS A 242 1.80 14.25 -17.61
N MET A 243 1.64 15.24 -16.72
CA MET A 243 0.41 15.40 -15.94
C MET A 243 -0.78 15.90 -16.79
N ASP A 244 -0.53 16.43 -17.98
CA ASP A 244 -1.57 16.77 -18.96
C ASP A 244 -2.34 15.52 -19.42
N TYR A 245 -1.73 14.33 -19.30
CA TYR A 245 -2.31 13.05 -19.74
C TYR A 245 -2.60 12.08 -18.58
N HIS A 246 -1.78 12.10 -17.54
CA HIS A 246 -1.74 11.02 -16.54
C HIS A 246 -3.08 10.82 -15.80
N TYR A 247 -3.77 11.91 -15.43
CA TYR A 247 -5.01 11.81 -14.65
C TYR A 247 -6.14 11.07 -15.38
N GLU A 248 -6.26 11.23 -16.70
CA GLU A 248 -7.25 10.53 -17.53
C GLU A 248 -6.81 9.09 -17.85
N THR A 249 -5.51 8.90 -18.06
CA THR A 249 -4.97 7.65 -18.62
C THR A 249 -4.56 6.62 -17.58
N GLN A 250 -4.41 7.01 -16.31
CA GLN A 250 -4.05 6.13 -15.20
C GLN A 250 -5.01 4.93 -15.07
N PRO A 251 -4.56 3.77 -14.56
CA PRO A 251 -5.31 2.51 -14.67
C PRO A 251 -6.76 2.55 -14.18
N VAL A 252 -6.98 3.06 -12.96
CA VAL A 252 -8.33 3.26 -12.41
C VAL A 252 -8.38 4.70 -11.86
N PRO A 253 -8.86 5.68 -12.65
CA PRO A 253 -8.99 7.04 -12.16
C PRO A 253 -10.05 7.11 -11.06
N ASN A 254 -9.94 8.12 -10.22
CA ASN A 254 -10.90 8.42 -9.16
C ASN A 254 -11.62 9.75 -9.45
N PRO A 255 -12.62 10.15 -8.65
CA PRO A 255 -13.33 11.41 -8.89
C PRO A 255 -12.43 12.64 -8.86
N MET A 256 -11.40 12.65 -8.01
CA MET A 256 -10.47 13.77 -7.93
C MET A 256 -9.61 13.87 -9.18
N SER A 257 -9.21 12.74 -9.76
CA SER A 257 -8.48 12.69 -11.02
C SER A 257 -9.19 13.45 -12.14
N TYR A 258 -10.52 13.31 -12.23
CA TYR A 258 -11.34 14.02 -13.21
C TYR A 258 -11.21 15.54 -13.08
N TYR A 259 -11.29 16.07 -11.86
CA TYR A 259 -11.14 17.51 -11.60
C TYR A 259 -9.70 17.97 -11.78
N MET A 260 -8.72 17.19 -11.30
CA MET A 260 -7.31 17.53 -11.41
C MET A 260 -6.86 17.57 -12.87
N HIS A 261 -7.37 16.68 -13.73
CA HIS A 261 -7.07 16.67 -15.17
C HIS A 261 -7.42 17.99 -15.88
N GLN A 262 -8.35 18.76 -15.34
CA GLN A 262 -8.81 20.02 -15.95
C GLN A 262 -8.09 21.24 -15.39
N SER A 263 -7.09 21.02 -14.55
CA SER A 263 -6.26 22.09 -14.00
C SER A 263 -5.49 22.79 -15.12
N PRO A 264 -5.12 24.06 -14.95
CA PRO A 264 -4.37 24.78 -15.97
C PRO A 264 -2.97 24.18 -16.16
N TRP A 265 -2.42 24.32 -17.37
CA TRP A 265 -1.11 23.76 -17.75
C TRP A 265 0.04 24.12 -16.80
N TRP A 266 0.02 25.32 -16.19
CA TRP A 266 1.08 25.75 -15.26
C TRP A 266 1.06 24.93 -13.97
N PHE A 267 -0.12 24.49 -13.54
CA PHE A 267 -0.29 23.63 -12.38
C PHE A 267 0.30 22.24 -12.67
N HIS A 268 0.00 21.67 -13.84
CA HIS A 268 0.58 20.39 -14.27
C HIS A 268 2.10 20.42 -14.38
N ARG A 269 2.69 21.50 -14.90
CA ARG A 269 4.16 21.65 -14.90
C ARG A 269 4.73 21.74 -13.49
N PHE A 270 4.07 22.47 -12.60
CA PHE A 270 4.47 22.55 -11.20
C PHE A 270 4.39 21.19 -10.49
N GLU A 271 3.36 20.39 -10.76
CA GLU A 271 3.23 19.03 -10.25
C GLU A 271 4.41 18.16 -10.74
N VAL A 272 4.75 18.22 -12.02
CA VAL A 272 5.90 17.48 -12.56
C VAL A 272 7.21 17.92 -11.90
N LEU A 273 7.44 19.22 -11.74
CA LEU A 273 8.64 19.72 -11.04
C LEU A 273 8.69 19.27 -9.57
N SER A 274 7.54 19.30 -8.88
CA SER A 274 7.41 18.83 -7.51
C SER A 274 7.70 17.33 -7.40
N ASN A 275 7.21 16.52 -8.35
CA ASN A 275 7.55 15.09 -8.44
C ASN A 275 9.07 14.89 -8.52
N HIS A 276 9.75 15.60 -9.44
CA HIS A 276 11.20 15.49 -9.60
C HIS A 276 11.94 15.89 -8.31
N PHE A 277 11.53 16.98 -7.66
CA PHE A 277 12.15 17.41 -6.42
C PHE A 277 12.00 16.35 -5.31
N ILE A 278 10.78 15.84 -5.09
CA ILE A 278 10.47 14.89 -4.02
C ILE A 278 11.07 13.51 -4.28
N GLU A 279 11.17 13.10 -5.54
CA GLU A 279 11.69 11.77 -5.91
C GLU A 279 13.21 11.74 -6.04
N LEU A 280 13.86 12.85 -6.42
CA LEU A 280 15.31 12.86 -6.70
C LEU A 280 16.15 13.56 -5.63
N ILE A 281 15.64 14.65 -5.05
CA ILE A 281 16.42 15.49 -4.13
C ILE A 281 16.10 15.14 -2.67
N VAL A 282 14.81 15.12 -2.33
CA VAL A 282 14.34 14.88 -0.96
C VAL A 282 14.85 13.56 -0.34
N PRO A 283 15.00 12.43 -1.07
CA PRO A 283 15.53 11.21 -0.47
C PRO A 283 16.95 11.37 0.08
N LEU A 284 17.76 12.27 -0.50
CA LEU A 284 19.12 12.55 -0.03
C LEU A 284 19.14 13.19 1.36
N PHE A 285 18.04 13.83 1.78
CA PHE A 285 17.91 14.42 3.11
C PHE A 285 17.96 13.37 4.23
N THR A 286 17.72 12.09 3.91
CA THR A 286 17.92 10.94 4.81
C THR A 286 19.34 10.91 5.38
N PHE A 287 20.33 11.37 4.62
CA PHE A 287 21.75 11.36 5.01
C PHE A 287 22.20 12.65 5.72
N LEU A 288 21.36 13.69 5.78
CA LEU A 288 21.71 15.04 6.27
C LEU A 288 21.34 15.26 7.76
N GLY A 289 21.39 14.20 8.57
CA GLY A 289 21.11 14.24 10.00
C GLY A 289 19.62 14.19 10.38
N ARG A 290 19.32 14.26 11.69
CA ARG A 290 17.97 13.98 12.25
C ARG A 290 16.88 14.89 11.67
N ARG A 291 17.10 16.20 11.65
CA ARG A 291 16.07 17.17 11.22
C ARG A 291 15.71 16.97 9.75
N MET A 292 16.71 16.85 8.88
CA MET A 292 16.50 16.63 7.46
C MET A 292 15.89 15.27 7.16
N CYS A 293 16.25 14.23 7.92
CA CYS A 293 15.60 12.92 7.81
C CYS A 293 14.10 13.00 8.13
N MET A 294 13.70 13.74 9.16
CA MET A 294 12.27 13.96 9.46
C MET A 294 11.58 14.79 8.37
N VAL A 295 12.25 15.80 7.80
CA VAL A 295 11.73 16.57 6.65
C VAL A 295 11.50 15.65 5.45
N ASN A 296 12.44 14.74 5.15
CA ASN A 296 12.23 13.69 4.14
C ASN A 296 10.99 12.88 4.46
N GLY A 297 10.91 12.27 5.65
CA GLY A 297 9.75 11.47 6.06
C GLY A 297 8.42 12.21 5.87
N THR A 298 8.34 13.47 6.28
CA THR A 298 7.12 14.29 6.14
C THR A 298 6.78 14.57 4.69
N LEU A 299 7.76 15.02 3.89
CA LEU A 299 7.54 15.31 2.47
C LEU A 299 7.14 14.05 1.69
N GLN A 300 7.77 12.91 1.98
CA GLN A 300 7.40 11.63 1.36
C GLN A 300 5.97 11.22 1.73
N ILE A 301 5.59 11.31 3.01
CA ILE A 301 4.22 10.96 3.44
C ILE A 301 3.19 11.88 2.77
N LEU A 302 3.42 13.19 2.79
CA LEU A 302 2.51 14.16 2.15
C LEU A 302 2.38 13.88 0.65
N PHE A 303 3.50 13.58 -0.01
CA PHE A 303 3.50 13.23 -1.42
C PHE A 303 2.67 11.99 -1.72
N GLN A 304 2.87 10.90 -0.96
CA GLN A 304 2.09 9.67 -1.13
C GLN A 304 0.60 9.89 -0.83
N VAL A 305 0.26 10.72 0.15
CA VAL A 305 -1.14 11.09 0.44
C VAL A 305 -1.76 11.85 -0.75
N THR A 306 -1.04 12.79 -1.36
CA THR A 306 -1.49 13.46 -2.58
C THR A 306 -1.76 12.46 -3.71
N LEU A 307 -0.88 11.48 -3.91
CA LEU A 307 -1.08 10.42 -4.91
C LEU A 307 -2.29 9.51 -4.62
N ILE A 308 -2.57 9.21 -3.34
CA ILE A 308 -3.77 8.45 -2.92
C ILE A 308 -5.04 9.25 -3.24
N VAL A 309 -5.02 10.55 -2.95
CA VAL A 309 -6.15 11.44 -3.22
C VAL A 309 -6.38 11.59 -4.73
N SER A 310 -5.31 11.63 -5.52
CA SER A 310 -5.39 11.94 -6.95
C SER A 310 -5.61 10.73 -7.88
N GLY A 311 -5.46 9.49 -7.39
CA GLY A 311 -5.67 8.28 -8.19
C GLY A 311 -5.80 6.98 -7.39
N ASN A 312 -6.30 5.91 -8.00
CA ASN A 312 -6.35 4.59 -7.36
C ASN A 312 -5.13 3.74 -7.81
N LEU A 313 -4.11 3.70 -6.96
CA LEU A 313 -2.90 2.88 -7.17
C LEU A 313 -2.83 1.70 -6.19
N SER A 314 -3.99 1.10 -5.87
CA SER A 314 -4.16 0.10 -4.79
C SER A 314 -3.44 0.53 -3.50
N PHE A 315 -2.66 -0.36 -2.89
CA PHE A 315 -1.91 -0.16 -1.67
C PHE A 315 -0.46 0.28 -1.91
N LEU A 316 -0.05 0.56 -3.15
CA LEU A 316 1.33 0.99 -3.48
C LEU A 316 1.75 2.24 -2.69
N ASN A 317 0.95 3.30 -2.74
CA ASN A 317 1.27 4.55 -2.06
C ASN A 317 1.27 4.39 -0.54
N TRP A 318 0.31 3.62 0.00
CA TRP A 318 0.24 3.24 1.41
C TRP A 318 1.49 2.48 1.86
N LEU A 319 1.98 1.58 1.00
CA LEU A 319 3.17 0.79 1.25
C LEU A 319 4.45 1.63 1.20
N THR A 320 4.49 2.67 0.37
CA THR A 320 5.61 3.62 0.31
C THR A 320 5.62 4.58 1.51
N ILE A 321 4.47 4.85 2.15
CA ILE A 321 4.40 5.56 3.42
C ILE A 321 5.12 4.79 4.53
N VAL A 322 5.01 3.45 4.57
CA VAL A 322 5.56 2.62 5.65
C VAL A 322 7.06 2.86 5.90
N PRO A 323 7.98 2.70 4.93
CA PRO A 323 9.40 2.96 5.18
C PRO A 323 9.71 4.44 5.49
N SER A 324 8.85 5.38 5.07
CA SER A 324 8.98 6.80 5.42
C SER A 324 8.78 7.03 6.93
N LEU A 325 8.00 6.20 7.61
CA LEU A 325 7.80 6.27 9.06
C LEU A 325 9.09 6.02 9.85
N ALA A 326 10.06 5.29 9.28
CA ALA A 326 11.37 5.06 9.89
C ALA A 326 12.25 6.32 9.98
N CYS A 327 11.82 7.43 9.37
CA CYS A 327 12.47 8.73 9.48
C CYS A 327 12.17 9.46 10.80
N PHE A 328 11.10 9.06 11.51
CA PHE A 328 10.70 9.66 12.78
C PHE A 328 11.19 8.81 13.95
N ASP A 329 11.58 9.47 15.04
CA ASP A 329 11.93 8.85 16.31
C ASP A 329 10.78 8.93 17.32
N ASP A 330 10.95 8.29 18.47
CA ASP A 330 9.90 8.22 19.50
C ASP A 330 9.47 9.61 19.99
N ALA A 331 10.40 10.56 20.09
CA ALA A 331 10.10 11.95 20.42
C ALA A 331 9.13 12.59 19.43
N SER A 332 9.28 12.30 18.14
CA SER A 332 8.44 12.85 17.07
C SER A 332 7.08 12.15 16.97
N LEU A 333 7.00 10.84 17.24
CA LEU A 333 5.76 10.07 17.17
C LEU A 333 5.01 9.97 18.51
N GLY A 334 5.56 10.52 19.59
CA GLY A 334 5.01 10.44 20.93
C GLY A 334 3.61 11.05 21.10
N PHE A 335 3.14 11.85 20.14
CA PHE A 335 1.78 12.41 20.15
C PHE A 335 0.70 11.39 19.71
N LEU A 336 1.09 10.35 18.96
CA LEU A 336 0.16 9.28 18.51
C LEU A 336 -0.25 8.33 19.63
N PHE A 337 0.43 8.41 20.78
CA PHE A 337 0.22 7.53 21.92
C PHE A 337 -0.33 8.34 23.10
N SER A 338 -1.41 7.83 23.69
CA SER A 338 -2.07 8.46 24.83
C SER A 338 -1.12 8.62 26.03
N CYS A 339 -1.30 9.71 26.78
CA CYS A 339 -0.63 9.94 28.06
C CYS A 339 -1.33 9.10 29.14
N GLY A 340 -0.68 8.02 29.61
CA GLY A 340 -1.24 7.09 30.60
C GLY A 340 -0.58 5.71 30.55
N ARG A 341 -1.19 4.69 31.18
CA ARG A 341 -0.72 3.27 31.18
C ARG A 341 -0.75 2.64 29.78
N GLY A 342 0.23 2.96 28.94
CA GLY A 342 0.38 2.42 27.59
C GLY A 342 1.83 2.41 27.11
N ALA A 343 2.04 2.15 25.82
CA ALA A 343 3.38 2.02 25.23
C ALA A 343 4.28 3.26 25.47
N LYS A 344 3.71 4.48 25.45
CA LYS A 344 4.44 5.72 25.72
C LYS A 344 5.03 5.75 27.12
N GLN A 345 4.23 5.41 28.13
CA GLN A 345 4.70 5.37 29.52
C GLN A 345 5.75 4.27 29.72
N ALA A 346 5.54 3.09 29.12
CA ALA A 346 6.53 2.01 29.18
C ALA A 346 7.89 2.43 28.59
N VAL A 347 7.90 3.23 27.52
CA VAL A 347 9.16 3.77 26.96
C VAL A 347 9.77 4.83 27.86
N LEU A 348 8.96 5.72 28.46
CA LEU A 348 9.45 6.72 29.42
C LEU A 348 10.07 6.05 30.65
N ASP A 349 9.43 5.01 31.19
CA ASP A 349 9.93 4.25 32.34
C ASP A 349 11.27 3.58 32.01
N LEU A 350 11.38 2.95 30.83
CA LEU A 350 12.65 2.35 30.36
C LEU A 350 13.77 3.40 30.19
N GLN A 351 13.45 4.57 29.62
CA GLN A 351 14.41 5.66 29.46
C GLN A 351 14.84 6.25 30.82
N ALA A 352 13.93 6.32 31.78
CA ALA A 352 14.23 6.76 33.14
C ALA A 352 15.12 5.74 33.89
N GLU A 353 14.86 4.45 33.74
CA GLU A 353 15.72 3.38 34.29
C GLU A 353 17.12 3.41 33.67
N GLU A 354 17.23 3.63 32.36
CA GLU A 354 18.51 3.77 31.66
C GLU A 354 19.28 5.00 32.14
N ALA A 355 18.61 6.15 32.30
CA ALA A 355 19.20 7.36 32.87
C ALA A 355 19.65 7.17 34.32
N ALA A 356 18.97 6.31 35.08
CA ALA A 356 19.35 5.91 36.44
C ALA A 356 20.46 4.84 36.48
N GLY A 357 21.03 4.44 35.34
CA GLY A 357 22.08 3.42 35.25
C GLY A 357 21.61 1.99 35.46
N ARG A 358 20.29 1.75 35.51
CA ARG A 358 19.67 0.43 35.75
C ARG A 358 19.40 -0.31 34.45
N THR A 359 20.40 -0.41 33.58
CA THR A 359 20.24 -1.11 32.30
C THR A 359 20.18 -2.63 32.49
N PRO A 360 19.36 -3.36 31.69
CA PRO A 360 19.34 -4.81 31.74
C PRO A 360 20.74 -5.38 31.48
N LYS A 361 21.19 -6.32 32.34
CA LYS A 361 22.48 -7.00 32.14
C LYS A 361 22.52 -7.65 30.74
N PRO A 362 23.63 -7.51 29.99
CA PRO A 362 23.73 -8.07 28.66
C PRO A 362 23.58 -9.60 28.71
N THR A 363 22.65 -10.12 27.92
CA THR A 363 22.39 -11.56 27.82
C THR A 363 22.96 -12.13 26.52
N ARG A 364 23.22 -13.44 26.47
CA ARG A 364 23.62 -14.14 25.22
C ARG A 364 22.63 -13.88 24.08
N GLY A 365 21.33 -13.81 24.37
CA GLY A 365 20.29 -13.50 23.39
C GLY A 365 20.43 -12.12 22.75
N MET A 366 20.82 -11.10 23.53
CA MET A 366 21.08 -9.75 23.00
C MET A 366 22.30 -9.73 22.06
N LEU A 367 23.35 -10.49 22.39
CA LEU A 367 24.51 -10.64 21.51
C LEU A 367 24.13 -11.33 20.19
N ILE A 368 23.42 -12.45 20.25
CA ILE A 368 22.93 -13.16 19.05
C ILE A 368 22.08 -12.22 18.19
N ARG A 369 21.17 -11.45 18.82
CA ARG A 369 20.36 -10.47 18.10
C ARG A 369 21.21 -9.40 17.42
N ARG A 370 22.25 -8.91 18.07
CA ARG A 370 23.19 -7.94 17.47
C ARG A 370 23.88 -8.54 16.24
N VAL A 371 24.37 -9.78 16.34
CA VAL A 371 24.98 -10.51 15.21
C VAL A 371 23.98 -10.67 14.06
N VAL A 372 22.74 -11.08 14.35
CA VAL A 372 21.67 -11.22 13.33
C VAL A 372 21.38 -9.89 12.64
N ASN A 373 21.28 -8.77 13.36
CA ASN A 373 21.03 -7.46 12.76
C ASN A 373 22.22 -6.98 11.92
N VAL A 374 23.46 -7.27 12.35
CA VAL A 374 24.66 -6.97 11.55
C VAL A 374 24.70 -7.82 10.28
N ALA A 375 24.38 -9.11 10.38
CA ALA A 375 24.26 -9.99 9.23
C ALA A 375 23.17 -9.53 8.25
N LEU A 376 22.02 -9.06 8.75
CA LEU A 376 20.99 -8.41 7.93
C LEU A 376 21.54 -7.18 7.20
N GLY A 377 22.28 -6.32 7.90
CA GLY A 377 22.91 -5.15 7.29
C GLY A 377 23.85 -5.53 6.14
N PHE A 378 24.69 -6.55 6.32
CA PHE A 378 25.55 -7.09 5.27
C PHE A 378 24.76 -7.70 4.11
N LEU A 379 23.72 -8.49 4.40
CA LEU A 379 22.86 -9.10 3.38
C LEU A 379 22.20 -8.04 2.51
N ILE A 380 21.56 -7.04 3.13
CA ILE A 380 20.91 -5.94 2.41
C ILE A 380 21.95 -5.12 1.64
N GLY A 381 23.13 -4.86 2.20
CA GLY A 381 24.22 -4.18 1.51
C GLY A 381 24.68 -4.95 0.25
N TYR A 382 24.88 -6.25 0.37
CA TYR A 382 25.28 -7.12 -0.74
C TYR A 382 24.21 -7.18 -1.84
N LEU A 383 22.95 -7.45 -1.47
CA LEU A 383 21.83 -7.50 -2.42
C LEU A 383 21.51 -6.14 -3.05
N SER A 384 21.92 -5.03 -2.42
CA SER A 384 21.77 -3.69 -2.99
C SER A 384 22.77 -3.38 -4.10
N VAL A 385 23.87 -4.13 -4.24
CA VAL A 385 24.89 -3.90 -5.29
C VAL A 385 24.27 -3.91 -6.71
N PRO A 386 23.57 -4.96 -7.16
CA PRO A 386 22.96 -4.96 -8.49
C PRO A 386 21.91 -3.86 -8.65
N VAL A 387 21.17 -3.53 -7.58
CA VAL A 387 20.17 -2.46 -7.60
C VAL A 387 20.81 -1.09 -7.81
N VAL A 388 21.89 -0.78 -7.08
CA VAL A 388 22.62 0.47 -7.24
C VAL A 388 23.25 0.57 -8.63
N LEU A 389 23.83 -0.53 -9.15
CA LEU A 389 24.34 -0.57 -10.52
C LEU A 389 23.23 -0.30 -11.55
N ASN A 390 22.04 -0.86 -11.35
CA ASN A 390 20.87 -0.58 -12.21
C ASN A 390 20.40 0.89 -12.10
N LEU A 391 20.41 1.48 -10.90
CA LEU A 391 20.07 2.90 -10.71
C LEU A 391 21.09 3.84 -11.37
N LEU A 392 22.38 3.46 -11.40
CA LEU A 392 23.43 4.21 -12.08
C LEU A 392 23.43 4.00 -13.60
N SER A 393 22.82 2.92 -14.10
CA SER A 393 22.73 2.61 -15.53
C SER A 393 21.83 3.59 -16.28
N SER A 394 22.22 3.92 -17.52
CA SER A 394 21.38 4.68 -18.46
C SER A 394 20.20 3.84 -19.00
N LYS A 395 20.30 2.50 -18.95
CA LYS A 395 19.27 1.53 -19.34
C LYS A 395 18.66 0.87 -18.10
N GLN A 396 18.21 1.68 -17.14
CA GLN A 396 17.60 1.19 -15.91
C GLN A 396 16.38 0.30 -16.22
N VAL A 397 16.34 -0.90 -15.63
CA VAL A 397 15.20 -1.83 -15.72
C VAL A 397 14.29 -1.65 -14.51
N MET A 398 12.97 -1.61 -14.76
CA MET A 398 11.92 -1.30 -13.79
C MET A 398 11.37 -2.57 -13.12
N ASN A 399 10.98 -2.46 -11.84
CA ASN A 399 10.25 -3.49 -11.07
C ASN A 399 10.88 -4.88 -11.16
N THR A 400 12.21 -4.93 -11.16
CA THR A 400 12.96 -6.17 -11.32
C THR A 400 13.36 -6.68 -9.95
N SER A 401 13.09 -7.97 -9.75
CA SER A 401 13.70 -8.72 -8.67
C SER A 401 14.92 -9.44 -9.19
N PHE A 402 16.05 -9.29 -8.50
CA PHE A 402 17.30 -9.97 -8.86
C PHE A 402 17.47 -11.29 -8.09
N ASP A 403 16.54 -11.61 -7.19
CA ASP A 403 16.58 -12.81 -6.35
C ASP A 403 15.19 -13.48 -6.25
N PRO A 404 15.11 -14.82 -6.16
CA PRO A 404 13.82 -15.52 -6.11
C PRO A 404 12.96 -15.17 -4.89
N LEU A 405 13.57 -14.70 -3.81
CA LEU A 405 12.90 -14.35 -2.55
C LEU A 405 12.41 -12.88 -2.53
N ARG A 406 12.73 -12.12 -3.58
CA ARG A 406 12.37 -10.72 -3.78
C ARG A 406 12.72 -9.83 -2.59
N ILE A 407 13.89 -10.05 -1.99
CA ILE A 407 14.32 -9.38 -0.75
C ILE A 407 14.79 -7.95 -1.03
N VAL A 408 15.46 -7.69 -2.15
CA VAL A 408 15.91 -6.35 -2.55
C VAL A 408 15.64 -6.13 -4.03
N ASN A 409 14.67 -5.25 -4.33
CA ASN A 409 14.22 -5.04 -5.70
C ASN A 409 14.51 -3.62 -6.21
N THR A 410 14.40 -3.43 -7.52
CA THR A 410 14.27 -2.10 -8.13
C THR A 410 12.81 -1.73 -8.23
N TYR A 411 12.48 -0.49 -7.89
CA TYR A 411 11.13 0.04 -8.02
C TYR A 411 11.14 1.17 -9.03
N GLY A 412 10.21 1.12 -9.97
CA GLY A 412 9.91 2.24 -10.84
C GLY A 412 8.41 2.28 -11.09
N ALA A 413 7.87 3.49 -11.11
CA ALA A 413 6.45 3.72 -11.36
C ALA A 413 6.33 4.76 -12.47
N PHE A 414 5.51 4.44 -13.48
CA PHE A 414 5.10 5.40 -14.51
C PHE A 414 6.26 6.05 -15.28
N GLY A 415 7.32 5.29 -15.59
CA GLY A 415 8.44 5.78 -16.41
C GLY A 415 8.01 6.26 -17.80
N SER A 416 6.97 5.64 -18.36
CA SER A 416 6.28 6.07 -19.57
C SER A 416 4.80 6.31 -19.29
N ILE A 417 4.23 7.35 -19.92
CA ILE A 417 2.84 7.74 -19.72
C ILE A 417 2.06 7.55 -21.02
N THR A 418 0.96 6.80 -20.93
CA THR A 418 0.01 6.70 -22.03
C THR A 418 -0.64 8.06 -22.28
N LYS A 419 -0.76 8.47 -23.54
CA LYS A 419 -1.37 9.75 -23.93
C LYS A 419 -2.84 9.66 -24.28
N GLU A 420 -3.34 8.44 -24.49
CA GLU A 420 -4.72 8.17 -24.87
C GLU A 420 -5.30 7.06 -24.01
N ARG A 421 -6.50 7.29 -23.46
CA ARG A 421 -7.21 6.25 -22.73
C ARG A 421 -7.95 5.37 -23.72
N THR A 422 -7.54 4.11 -23.84
CA THR A 422 -8.27 3.12 -24.61
C THR A 422 -8.80 2.02 -23.69
N GLU A 423 -9.91 1.41 -24.06
CA GLU A 423 -10.63 0.46 -23.25
C GLU A 423 -11.24 -0.65 -24.08
N VAL A 424 -11.09 -1.88 -23.60
CA VAL A 424 -11.83 -3.04 -24.11
C VAL A 424 -13.15 -3.13 -23.37
N ILE A 425 -14.24 -3.20 -24.13
CA ILE A 425 -15.61 -3.39 -23.64
C ILE A 425 -16.10 -4.75 -24.13
N LEU A 426 -16.48 -5.62 -23.20
CA LEU A 426 -17.03 -6.93 -23.50
C LEU A 426 -18.54 -6.81 -23.73
N GLN A 427 -19.01 -7.35 -24.84
CA GLN A 427 -20.43 -7.31 -25.21
C GLN A 427 -20.93 -8.72 -25.53
N GLY A 428 -22.19 -9.01 -25.16
CA GLY A 428 -22.89 -10.23 -25.55
C GLY A 428 -24.13 -9.92 -26.38
N THR A 429 -24.65 -10.91 -27.11
CA THR A 429 -25.94 -10.82 -27.81
C THR A 429 -26.68 -12.16 -27.80
N LEU A 430 -28.02 -12.09 -27.81
CA LEU A 430 -28.91 -13.25 -27.97
C LEU A 430 -29.23 -13.55 -29.45
N ASN A 431 -28.90 -12.63 -30.37
CA ASN A 431 -29.17 -12.80 -31.79
C ASN A 431 -28.45 -14.04 -32.35
N ALA A 432 -29.08 -14.70 -33.33
CA ALA A 432 -28.55 -15.89 -33.95
C ALA A 432 -27.33 -15.58 -34.85
N ASP A 433 -27.43 -14.52 -35.67
CA ASP A 433 -26.33 -14.05 -36.53
C ASP A 433 -25.62 -12.85 -35.88
N PRO A 434 -24.31 -12.94 -35.59
CA PRO A 434 -23.56 -11.83 -34.99
C PRO A 434 -23.31 -10.67 -35.97
N LYS A 435 -23.58 -10.87 -37.28
CA LYS A 435 -23.42 -9.85 -38.33
C LYS A 435 -24.73 -9.14 -38.69
N ASP A 436 -25.84 -9.55 -38.08
CA ASP A 436 -27.13 -8.88 -38.25
C ASP A 436 -27.01 -7.40 -37.83
N PRO A 437 -27.30 -6.42 -38.72
CA PRO A 437 -27.26 -5.01 -38.38
C PRO A 437 -28.19 -4.61 -37.23
N GLU A 438 -29.28 -5.36 -37.03
CA GLU A 438 -30.26 -5.14 -35.96
C GLU A 438 -29.90 -5.91 -34.68
N ALA A 439 -28.75 -6.59 -34.64
CA ALA A 439 -28.31 -7.31 -33.44
C ALA A 439 -28.07 -6.36 -32.27
N VAL A 440 -28.76 -6.61 -31.17
CA VAL A 440 -28.58 -5.85 -29.93
C VAL A 440 -27.40 -6.45 -29.17
N TRP A 441 -26.35 -5.64 -29.02
CA TRP A 441 -25.16 -5.99 -28.25
C TRP A 441 -25.19 -5.26 -26.91
N GLU A 442 -25.23 -6.04 -25.83
CA GLU A 442 -25.34 -5.54 -24.46
C GLU A 442 -23.99 -5.64 -23.74
N GLU A 443 -23.63 -4.62 -22.95
CA GLU A 443 -22.29 -4.49 -22.38
C GLU A 443 -22.22 -5.06 -20.96
N TYR A 444 -21.16 -5.84 -20.70
CA TYR A 444 -20.77 -6.18 -19.33
C TYR A 444 -20.05 -4.99 -18.70
N GLN A 445 -20.29 -4.75 -17.40
CA GLN A 445 -19.61 -3.69 -16.66
C GLN A 445 -18.71 -4.27 -15.58
N PHE A 446 -17.48 -3.77 -15.52
CA PHE A 446 -16.49 -4.12 -14.49
C PHE A 446 -16.71 -3.32 -13.20
N LEU A 447 -16.06 -3.71 -12.11
CA LEU A 447 -16.31 -3.14 -10.77
C LEU A 447 -15.86 -1.69 -10.62
N CYS A 448 -14.78 -1.25 -11.27
CA CYS A 448 -14.24 0.10 -11.12
C CYS A 448 -13.60 0.69 -12.38
N LYS A 449 -13.19 -0.17 -13.32
CA LYS A 449 -12.66 0.26 -14.62
C LYS A 449 -13.67 1.14 -15.36
N PRO A 450 -13.22 2.17 -16.11
CA PRO A 450 -14.09 2.92 -17.01
C PRO A 450 -14.86 2.01 -17.98
N GLY A 451 -16.17 2.25 -18.06
CA GLY A 451 -17.13 1.50 -18.86
C GLY A 451 -18.30 2.40 -19.23
N ASP A 452 -19.37 2.37 -18.43
CA ASP A 452 -20.52 3.27 -18.57
C ASP A 452 -20.10 4.75 -18.51
N LEU A 453 -20.63 5.53 -19.44
CA LEU A 453 -20.33 6.95 -19.60
C LEU A 453 -20.89 7.83 -18.47
N THR A 454 -21.96 7.37 -17.82
CA THR A 454 -22.63 8.07 -16.71
C THR A 454 -22.05 7.69 -15.35
N ARG A 455 -21.27 6.61 -15.29
CA ARG A 455 -20.69 6.13 -14.05
C ARG A 455 -19.58 7.06 -13.57
N ARG A 456 -19.73 7.53 -12.33
CA ARG A 456 -18.69 8.27 -11.63
C ARG A 456 -17.48 7.36 -11.40
N PRO A 457 -16.22 7.82 -11.64
CA PRO A 457 -15.03 7.06 -11.29
C PRO A 457 -15.01 6.64 -9.81
N CYS A 458 -14.49 5.45 -9.51
CA CYS A 458 -14.59 4.87 -8.17
C CYS A 458 -13.48 5.38 -7.23
N LEU A 459 -13.71 5.30 -5.92
CA LEU A 459 -12.70 5.49 -4.88
C LEU A 459 -12.48 4.15 -4.17
N ILE A 460 -11.31 3.53 -4.36
CA ILE A 460 -11.07 2.16 -3.89
C ILE A 460 -9.77 1.95 -3.13
N SER A 461 -8.80 2.86 -3.20
CA SER A 461 -7.53 2.70 -2.47
C SER A 461 -7.80 2.55 -0.96
N PRO A 462 -7.19 1.57 -0.25
CA PRO A 462 -6.06 0.71 -0.67
C PRO A 462 -6.43 -0.62 -1.38
N TYR A 463 -7.71 -0.90 -1.62
CA TYR A 463 -8.15 -2.15 -2.25
C TYR A 463 -7.67 -2.29 -3.70
N HIS A 464 -7.60 -3.51 -4.21
CA HIS A 464 -7.10 -3.85 -5.54
C HIS A 464 -8.09 -4.73 -6.31
N TYR A 465 -8.75 -4.20 -7.33
CA TYR A 465 -9.43 -5.03 -8.32
C TYR A 465 -8.43 -5.47 -9.41
N ARG A 466 -7.93 -6.69 -9.30
CA ARG A 466 -6.82 -7.19 -10.16
C ARG A 466 -7.28 -7.31 -11.62
N LEU A 467 -8.52 -7.75 -11.83
CA LEU A 467 -9.12 -7.88 -13.16
C LEU A 467 -9.27 -6.52 -13.86
N ASP A 468 -9.89 -5.55 -13.20
CA ASP A 468 -10.04 -4.19 -13.70
C ASP A 468 -8.71 -3.55 -14.10
N TRP A 469 -7.67 -3.75 -13.28
CA TRP A 469 -6.35 -3.21 -13.58
C TRP A 469 -5.67 -3.94 -14.75
N LEU A 470 -5.79 -5.27 -14.85
CA LEU A 470 -5.22 -6.00 -15.99
C LEU A 470 -5.97 -5.74 -17.29
N MET A 471 -7.27 -5.45 -17.25
CA MET A 471 -8.03 -5.01 -18.42
C MET A 471 -7.52 -3.67 -18.96
N TRP A 472 -6.98 -2.78 -18.10
CA TRP A 472 -6.28 -1.58 -18.55
C TRP A 472 -5.01 -1.91 -19.35
N PHE A 473 -4.21 -2.89 -18.90
CA PHE A 473 -3.06 -3.36 -19.66
C PHE A 473 -3.46 -4.04 -20.97
N ALA A 474 -4.52 -4.86 -20.95
CA ALA A 474 -5.03 -5.56 -22.12
C ALA A 474 -5.42 -4.60 -23.24
N ALA A 475 -5.96 -3.41 -22.91
CA ALA A 475 -6.34 -2.41 -23.89
C ALA A 475 -5.16 -1.84 -24.71
N PHE A 476 -3.91 -1.99 -24.25
CA PHE A 476 -2.70 -1.62 -24.98
C PHE A 476 -2.05 -2.77 -25.75
N GLN A 477 -2.53 -3.98 -25.52
CA GLN A 477 -2.00 -5.21 -26.10
C GLN A 477 -3.02 -5.81 -27.05
N THR A 478 -2.64 -6.83 -27.81
CA THR A 478 -3.60 -7.61 -28.58
C THR A 478 -4.19 -8.73 -27.72
N TYR A 479 -5.34 -9.27 -28.11
CA TYR A 479 -5.98 -10.36 -27.36
C TYR A 479 -5.14 -11.66 -27.38
N GLU A 480 -4.24 -11.83 -28.35
CA GLU A 480 -3.28 -12.94 -28.40
C GLU A 480 -2.17 -12.80 -27.35
N GLN A 481 -1.83 -11.57 -26.94
CA GLN A 481 -0.90 -11.32 -25.83
C GLN A 481 -1.61 -11.42 -24.47
N SER A 482 -2.92 -11.12 -24.45
CA SER A 482 -3.79 -11.20 -23.27
C SER A 482 -4.81 -12.33 -23.40
N GLU A 483 -4.34 -13.56 -23.61
CA GLU A 483 -5.19 -14.73 -23.91
C GLU A 483 -6.27 -15.01 -22.85
N TRP A 484 -6.02 -14.62 -21.60
CA TRP A 484 -6.98 -14.72 -20.50
C TRP A 484 -8.27 -13.92 -20.76
N VAL A 485 -8.25 -12.91 -21.63
CA VAL A 485 -9.46 -12.17 -22.06
C VAL A 485 -10.38 -13.07 -22.89
N ILE A 486 -9.83 -13.96 -23.72
CA ILE A 486 -10.61 -14.95 -24.47
C ILE A 486 -11.17 -16.03 -23.53
N HIS A 487 -10.42 -16.39 -22.49
CA HIS A 487 -10.95 -17.26 -21.44
C HIS A 487 -12.18 -16.62 -20.77
N ILE A 488 -12.12 -15.32 -20.41
CA ILE A 488 -13.29 -14.58 -19.90
C ILE A 488 -14.45 -14.65 -20.89
N ALA A 489 -14.22 -14.40 -22.19
CA ALA A 489 -15.28 -14.44 -23.20
C ALA A 489 -16.00 -15.80 -23.23
N GLY A 490 -15.27 -16.92 -23.19
CA GLY A 490 -15.87 -18.26 -23.09
C GLY A 490 -16.68 -18.47 -21.81
N ARG A 491 -16.20 -17.97 -20.67
CA ARG A 491 -16.92 -18.07 -19.39
C ARG A 491 -18.17 -17.18 -19.33
N LEU A 492 -18.15 -16.03 -20.01
CA LEU A 492 -19.34 -15.17 -20.17
C LEU A 492 -20.40 -15.83 -21.05
N LEU A 493 -20.00 -16.51 -22.13
CA LEU A 493 -20.91 -17.29 -22.98
C LEU A 493 -21.64 -18.40 -22.22
N ALA A 494 -20.97 -18.99 -21.22
CA ALA A 494 -21.57 -20.00 -20.34
C ALA A 494 -22.28 -19.43 -19.11
N ASN A 495 -22.32 -18.10 -18.97
CA ASN A 495 -22.93 -17.41 -17.83
C ASN A 495 -22.36 -17.90 -16.48
N ASP A 496 -21.04 -18.07 -16.43
CA ASP A 496 -20.34 -18.62 -15.28
C ASP A 496 -20.39 -17.69 -14.06
N THR A 497 -21.06 -18.13 -13.00
CA THR A 497 -21.26 -17.34 -11.77
C THR A 497 -19.98 -16.93 -11.07
N SER A 498 -18.90 -17.71 -11.19
CA SER A 498 -17.61 -17.40 -10.60
C SER A 498 -16.95 -16.22 -11.30
N ILE A 499 -16.94 -16.17 -12.64
CA ILE A 499 -16.35 -15.03 -13.36
C ILE A 499 -17.26 -13.80 -13.29
N LEU A 500 -18.57 -14.01 -13.33
CA LEU A 500 -19.55 -12.92 -13.22
C LEU A 500 -19.52 -12.25 -11.85
N SER A 501 -19.05 -12.91 -10.79
CA SER A 501 -18.85 -12.26 -9.48
C SER A 501 -17.72 -11.23 -9.48
N LEU A 502 -16.88 -11.17 -10.52
CA LEU A 502 -15.87 -10.12 -10.74
C LEU A 502 -16.41 -8.94 -11.57
N MET A 503 -17.68 -9.00 -11.99
CA MET A 503 -18.34 -7.97 -12.77
C MET A 503 -19.37 -7.23 -11.91
N GLU A 504 -19.54 -5.95 -12.16
CA GLU A 504 -20.58 -5.12 -11.52
C GLU A 504 -21.96 -5.45 -12.10
N TYR A 505 -22.03 -5.58 -13.44
CA TYR A 505 -23.28 -5.75 -14.15
C TYR A 505 -23.16 -6.82 -15.23
N ASN A 506 -24.07 -7.80 -15.16
CA ASN A 506 -24.29 -8.81 -16.19
C ASN A 506 -25.64 -8.51 -16.88
N PRO A 507 -25.65 -8.11 -18.16
CA PRO A 507 -26.89 -7.90 -18.88
C PRO A 507 -27.74 -9.18 -18.92
N PHE A 508 -27.15 -10.37 -19.03
CA PHE A 508 -27.86 -11.64 -19.18
C PHE A 508 -28.28 -12.29 -17.85
N GLN A 509 -28.19 -11.56 -16.74
CA GLN A 509 -28.58 -12.10 -15.44
C GLN A 509 -30.09 -12.44 -15.42
N GLY A 510 -30.41 -13.71 -15.12
CA GLY A 510 -31.80 -14.19 -15.13
C GLY A 510 -32.43 -14.31 -16.53
N ARG A 511 -31.63 -14.18 -17.60
CA ARG A 511 -32.02 -14.38 -19.00
C ARG A 511 -31.27 -15.56 -19.61
N ASP A 512 -31.58 -15.87 -20.86
CA ASP A 512 -30.82 -16.83 -21.66
C ASP A 512 -29.34 -16.42 -21.79
N ASN A 513 -28.47 -17.41 -21.92
CA ASN A 513 -27.04 -17.17 -22.14
C ASN A 513 -26.80 -16.49 -23.50
N PRO A 514 -25.84 -15.56 -23.60
CA PRO A 514 -25.51 -14.94 -24.88
C PRO A 514 -24.99 -16.00 -25.86
N ARG A 515 -25.45 -15.92 -27.12
CA ARG A 515 -24.99 -16.81 -28.20
C ARG A 515 -23.60 -16.42 -28.69
N TRP A 516 -23.30 -15.12 -28.64
CA TRP A 516 -22.04 -14.56 -29.08
C TRP A 516 -21.52 -13.55 -28.06
N VAL A 517 -20.21 -13.54 -27.88
CA VAL A 517 -19.49 -12.51 -27.12
C VAL A 517 -18.43 -11.90 -28.02
N ARG A 518 -18.25 -10.58 -27.95
CA ARG A 518 -17.20 -9.85 -28.66
C ARG A 518 -16.49 -8.85 -27.75
N GLY A 519 -15.29 -8.46 -28.15
CA GLY A 519 -14.53 -7.38 -27.53
C GLY A 519 -14.50 -6.17 -28.45
N GLU A 520 -14.97 -5.02 -27.97
CA GLU A 520 -14.94 -3.76 -28.71
C GLU A 520 -13.93 -2.79 -28.10
N HIS A 521 -13.17 -2.11 -28.96
CA HIS A 521 -12.13 -1.18 -28.55
C HIS A 521 -12.60 0.26 -28.69
N PHE A 522 -12.53 1.00 -27.59
CA PHE A 522 -12.99 2.38 -27.50
C PHE A 522 -11.89 3.30 -26.99
N LYS A 523 -11.86 4.51 -27.52
CA LYS A 523 -11.09 5.62 -26.96
C LYS A 523 -11.99 6.40 -26.02
N TYR A 524 -11.60 6.53 -24.77
CA TYR A 524 -12.29 7.29 -23.75
C TYR A 524 -11.61 8.66 -23.56
N ARG A 525 -12.40 9.66 -23.19
CA ARG A 525 -11.94 10.95 -22.69
C ARG A 525 -12.87 11.43 -21.58
N PHE A 526 -12.33 12.15 -20.62
CA PHE A 526 -13.13 12.85 -19.63
C PHE A 526 -13.98 13.92 -20.31
N THR A 527 -15.18 14.10 -19.78
CA THR A 527 -16.00 15.28 -20.08
C THR A 527 -15.43 16.53 -19.39
N LEU A 528 -15.94 17.70 -19.78
CA LEU A 528 -15.68 18.96 -19.08
C LEU A 528 -16.81 19.22 -18.07
N PRO A 529 -16.53 19.67 -16.83
CA PRO A 529 -17.57 19.91 -15.85
C PRO A 529 -18.40 21.09 -16.30
N GLY A 530 -19.73 20.95 -16.23
CA GLY A 530 -20.67 21.98 -16.66
C GLY A 530 -20.71 22.25 -18.17
N LYS A 531 -19.84 21.64 -18.98
CA LYS A 531 -19.79 21.80 -20.45
C LYS A 531 -19.95 20.48 -21.22
N GLY A 532 -19.89 19.34 -20.54
CA GLY A 532 -20.12 18.02 -21.13
C GLY A 532 -21.60 17.65 -21.24
N PRO A 533 -21.92 16.53 -21.94
CA PRO A 533 -23.27 15.97 -21.93
C PRO A 533 -23.75 15.75 -20.50
N GLN A 534 -24.98 16.19 -20.20
CA GLN A 534 -25.53 16.16 -18.83
C GLN A 534 -25.40 14.74 -18.23
N GLY A 535 -24.86 14.67 -17.01
CA GLY A 535 -24.70 13.43 -16.26
C GLY A 535 -23.59 12.47 -16.72
N LYS A 536 -22.81 12.80 -17.77
CA LYS A 536 -21.72 11.94 -18.25
C LYS A 536 -20.36 12.38 -17.72
N TRP A 537 -19.59 11.43 -17.21
CA TRP A 537 -18.18 11.59 -16.80
C TRP A 537 -17.22 11.31 -17.96
N TRP A 538 -17.67 10.51 -18.93
CA TRP A 538 -16.86 10.09 -20.06
C TRP A 538 -17.57 10.34 -21.38
N VAL A 539 -16.77 10.58 -22.41
CA VAL A 539 -17.16 10.40 -23.82
C VAL A 539 -16.28 9.32 -24.41
N ARG A 540 -16.84 8.48 -25.27
CA ARG A 540 -16.09 7.44 -25.96
C ARG A 540 -16.32 7.45 -27.45
N LYS A 541 -15.30 7.06 -28.21
CA LYS A 541 -15.36 6.83 -29.66
C LYS A 541 -14.89 5.41 -29.95
N ARG A 542 -15.68 4.65 -30.71
CA ARG A 542 -15.28 3.32 -31.18
C ARG A 542 -14.08 3.45 -32.12
N ILE A 543 -13.05 2.65 -31.89
CA ILE A 543 -11.84 2.58 -32.73
C ILE A 543 -11.92 1.35 -33.65
N GLY A 544 -12.41 0.22 -33.12
CA GLY A 544 -12.54 -1.02 -33.89
C GLY A 544 -12.85 -2.21 -32.98
N ALA A 545 -12.87 -3.40 -33.55
CA ALA A 545 -12.99 -4.64 -32.78
C ALA A 545 -11.66 -4.96 -32.09
N TYR A 546 -11.72 -5.38 -30.83
CA TYR A 546 -10.57 -5.91 -30.09
C TYR A 546 -10.39 -7.40 -30.37
N PHE A 547 -11.46 -8.19 -30.30
CA PHE A 547 -11.54 -9.56 -30.82
C PHE A 547 -12.92 -9.78 -31.48
N PRO A 548 -13.03 -10.64 -32.50
CA PRO A 548 -14.28 -10.84 -33.24
C PRO A 548 -15.38 -11.47 -32.39
N ALA A 549 -16.62 -11.50 -32.87
CA ALA A 549 -17.67 -12.27 -32.23
C ALA A 549 -17.30 -13.76 -32.21
N VAL A 550 -17.30 -14.35 -31.01
CA VAL A 550 -17.01 -15.76 -30.76
C VAL A 550 -18.19 -16.43 -30.07
N ASP A 551 -18.37 -17.72 -30.34
CA ASP A 551 -19.31 -18.61 -29.67
C ASP A 551 -18.56 -19.77 -28.99
N LEU A 552 -19.29 -20.57 -28.21
CA LEU A 552 -18.70 -21.71 -27.49
C LEU A 552 -18.14 -22.78 -28.43
N VAL A 553 -18.74 -22.96 -29.60
CA VAL A 553 -18.31 -23.96 -30.58
C VAL A 553 -16.95 -23.58 -31.17
N ALA A 554 -16.77 -22.33 -31.60
CA ALA A 554 -15.51 -21.84 -32.14
C ALA A 554 -14.39 -21.83 -31.09
N LEU A 555 -14.71 -21.54 -29.83
CA LEU A 555 -13.72 -21.51 -28.75
C LEU A 555 -13.26 -22.91 -28.29
N ARG A 556 -13.97 -23.98 -28.66
CA ARG A 556 -13.65 -25.35 -28.22
C ARG A 556 -12.23 -25.78 -28.51
N GLY A 557 -11.75 -25.54 -29.74
CA GLY A 557 -10.39 -25.87 -30.15
C GLY A 557 -9.33 -25.06 -29.38
N TYR A 558 -9.64 -23.78 -29.12
CA TYR A 558 -8.75 -22.86 -28.41
C TYR A 558 -8.62 -23.22 -26.92
N PHE A 559 -9.72 -23.52 -26.24
CA PHE A 559 -9.70 -23.96 -24.84
C PHE A 559 -8.94 -25.28 -24.68
N LYS A 560 -9.16 -26.22 -25.60
CA LYS A 560 -8.45 -27.51 -25.60
C LYS A 560 -6.95 -27.35 -25.79
N SER A 561 -6.48 -26.45 -26.67
CA SER A 561 -5.05 -26.23 -26.90
C SER A 561 -4.35 -25.59 -25.70
N ARG A 562 -5.08 -24.84 -24.87
CA ARG A 562 -4.59 -24.22 -23.63
C ARG A 562 -4.81 -25.04 -22.37
N ASN A 563 -5.40 -26.23 -22.48
CA ASN A 563 -5.84 -27.07 -21.36
C ASN A 563 -6.77 -26.34 -20.38
N TRP A 564 -7.59 -25.42 -20.88
CA TRP A 564 -8.61 -24.76 -20.06
C TRP A 564 -9.88 -25.60 -20.01
N PRO A 565 -10.59 -25.66 -18.86
CA PRO A 565 -11.86 -26.34 -18.77
C PRO A 565 -12.85 -25.68 -19.72
N HIS A 566 -13.40 -26.48 -20.64
CA HIS A 566 -14.39 -25.98 -21.60
C HIS A 566 -15.71 -25.72 -20.86
N PRO A 567 -16.36 -24.56 -21.02
CA PRO A 567 -17.53 -24.23 -20.20
C PRO A 567 -18.76 -25.15 -20.35
N ASP A 568 -18.85 -25.88 -21.48
CA ASP A 568 -19.89 -26.88 -21.75
C ASP A 568 -19.61 -28.28 -21.16
N LEU A 569 -18.45 -28.49 -20.55
CA LEU A 569 -17.98 -29.77 -19.97
C LEU A 569 -17.67 -29.58 -18.48
#